data_AF-A0A1C7FFY9-F1
#
_entry.id   AF-A0A1C7FFY9-F1
#
_cell.length_a   1.000
_cell.length_b   1.000
_cell.length_c   1.000
_cell.angle_alpha   90.00
_cell.angle_beta   90.00
_cell.angle_gamma   90.00
#
_symmetry.space_group_name_H-M   'P 1'
#
loop_
_entity.id
_entity.type
_entity.pdbx_description
1 polymer ?
#
loop_
_entity_poly.entity_id
_entity_poly.type
_entity_poly.pdbx_seq_one_letter_code
_entity_poly.pdbx_strand_id
1 'polypeptide(L)'
;MDMRKKQNGFWDKEACEVEALKYTTRSDFSKGASGAYDSAKKNKWLEDICNHMTSVQRPTGYWNKERCYEAALLYNTRTEFNLNNKSAYSSARNNGWLDEICSHMKSNRKPRGHWQIKENCRQEALKYSSKMEFKAKSSAAYSSSVKNGWLDYICSHMI
;
A
#
# COMPACT_ATOMS: atom_id res chain seq x y z
N MET A 1 -44.53 -20.11 19.94
CA MET A 1 -44.45 -18.63 20.00
C MET A 1 -43.02 -18.28 20.30
N ASP A 2 -42.25 -17.91 19.27
CA ASP A 2 -40.82 -17.60 19.42
C ASP A 2 -40.65 -16.08 19.35
N MET A 3 -40.38 -15.47 20.50
CA MET A 3 -40.25 -14.02 20.65
C MET A 3 -38.84 -13.58 20.26
N ARG A 4 -38.63 -13.26 18.98
CA ARG A 4 -37.39 -12.59 18.53
C ARG A 4 -37.40 -11.14 18.99
N LYS A 5 -36.47 -10.82 19.91
CA LYS A 5 -36.20 -9.46 20.42
C LYS A 5 -35.90 -8.50 19.27
N LYS A 6 -36.78 -7.52 19.07
CA LYS A 6 -36.62 -6.43 18.11
C LYS A 6 -35.43 -5.56 18.53
N GLN A 7 -34.30 -5.66 17.83
CA GLN A 7 -33.16 -4.78 18.08
C GLN A 7 -33.32 -3.49 17.25
N ASN A 8 -33.21 -2.35 17.93
CA ASN A 8 -33.40 -0.98 17.41
C ASN A 8 -32.32 -0.56 16.39
N GLY A 9 -32.35 -1.13 15.19
CA GLY A 9 -31.60 -0.65 14.03
C GLY A 9 -32.39 -0.97 12.76
N PHE A 10 -32.25 -0.15 11.72
CA PHE A 10 -32.91 -0.36 10.41
C PHE A 10 -32.61 -1.74 9.77
N TRP A 11 -31.61 -2.46 10.29
CA TRP A 11 -31.18 -3.78 9.85
C TRP A 11 -31.32 -4.82 10.98
N ASP A 12 -32.29 -5.71 10.84
CA ASP A 12 -32.37 -6.98 11.58
C ASP A 12 -31.77 -8.13 10.75
N LYS A 13 -31.71 -9.35 11.32
CA LYS A 13 -31.02 -10.49 10.69
C LYS A 13 -31.72 -10.88 9.38
N GLU A 14 -33.04 -10.88 9.39
CA GLU A 14 -33.89 -11.24 8.26
C GLU A 14 -33.77 -10.22 7.11
N ALA A 15 -33.78 -8.92 7.42
CA ALA A 15 -33.55 -7.89 6.41
C ALA A 15 -32.13 -7.99 5.82
N CYS A 16 -31.13 -8.27 6.65
CA CYS A 16 -29.76 -8.53 6.17
C CYS A 16 -29.68 -9.76 5.26
N GLU A 17 -30.40 -10.84 5.57
CA GLU A 17 -30.44 -12.07 4.76
C GLU A 17 -31.08 -11.84 3.39
N VAL A 18 -32.25 -11.18 3.36
CA VAL A 18 -32.92 -10.81 2.10
C VAL A 18 -32.05 -9.92 1.24
N GLU A 19 -31.34 -8.96 1.85
CA GLU A 19 -30.44 -8.09 1.12
C GLU A 19 -29.20 -8.84 0.60
N ALA A 20 -28.62 -9.74 1.40
CA ALA A 20 -27.45 -10.54 1.03
C ALA A 20 -27.73 -11.48 -0.16
N LEU A 21 -28.96 -11.99 -0.31
CA LEU A 21 -29.35 -12.86 -1.44
C LEU A 21 -29.23 -12.19 -2.82
N LYS A 22 -29.15 -10.85 -2.88
CA LYS A 22 -28.94 -10.10 -4.13
C LYS A 22 -27.51 -10.16 -4.66
N TYR A 23 -26.57 -10.67 -3.86
CA TYR A 23 -25.15 -10.65 -4.17
C TYR A 23 -24.56 -12.05 -4.20
N THR A 24 -23.58 -12.25 -5.08
CA THR A 24 -22.90 -13.54 -5.27
C THR A 24 -21.62 -13.67 -4.43
N THR A 25 -21.01 -12.54 -4.07
CA THR A 25 -19.78 -12.50 -3.27
C THR A 25 -19.93 -11.56 -2.07
N ARG A 26 -19.23 -11.88 -0.97
CA ARG A 26 -19.21 -11.01 0.23
C ARG A 26 -18.66 -9.62 -0.06
N SER A 27 -17.79 -9.48 -1.07
CA SER A 27 -17.22 -8.20 -1.50
C SER A 27 -18.27 -7.32 -2.18
N ASP A 28 -19.09 -7.92 -3.06
CA ASP A 28 -20.17 -7.19 -3.75
C ASP A 28 -21.26 -6.81 -2.76
N PHE A 29 -21.60 -7.69 -1.81
CA PHE A 29 -22.52 -7.37 -0.73
C PHE A 29 -22.01 -6.20 0.13
N SER A 30 -20.73 -6.23 0.53
CA SER A 30 -20.12 -5.15 1.32
C SER A 30 -20.14 -3.80 0.60
N LYS A 31 -19.96 -3.77 -0.73
CA LYS A 31 -19.96 -2.55 -1.53
C LYS A 31 -21.36 -2.06 -1.87
N GLY A 32 -22.26 -2.98 -2.22
CA GLY A 32 -23.61 -2.68 -2.68
C GLY A 32 -24.60 -2.38 -1.55
N ALA A 33 -24.39 -2.98 -0.37
CA ALA A 33 -25.25 -2.83 0.80
C ALA A 33 -24.42 -2.73 2.09
N SER A 34 -23.53 -1.74 2.16
CA SER A 34 -22.58 -1.56 3.28
C SER A 34 -23.26 -1.51 4.65
N GLY A 35 -24.42 -0.85 4.79
CA GLY A 35 -25.16 -0.78 6.06
C GLY A 35 -25.68 -2.14 6.54
N ALA A 36 -26.19 -2.98 5.64
CA ALA A 36 -26.61 -4.34 5.95
C ALA A 36 -25.40 -5.23 6.28
N TYR A 37 -24.33 -5.12 5.49
CA TYR A 37 -23.09 -5.86 5.70
C TYR A 37 -22.46 -5.54 7.06
N ASP A 38 -22.34 -4.27 7.42
CA ASP A 38 -21.74 -3.83 8.68
C ASP A 38 -22.58 -4.25 9.88
N SER A 39 -23.91 -4.20 9.75
CA SER A 39 -24.84 -4.69 10.77
C SER A 39 -24.69 -6.20 10.99
N ALA A 40 -24.65 -6.98 9.90
CA ALA A 40 -24.40 -8.42 9.95
C ALA A 40 -23.02 -8.75 10.53
N LYS A 41 -21.98 -7.98 10.18
CA LYS A 41 -20.62 -8.15 10.70
C LYS A 41 -20.56 -7.88 12.20
N LYS A 42 -21.14 -6.76 12.64
CA LYS A 42 -21.19 -6.37 14.06
C LYS A 42 -21.91 -7.41 14.91
N ASN A 43 -22.96 -8.02 14.36
CA ASN A 43 -23.76 -9.04 15.04
C ASN A 43 -23.34 -10.48 14.74
N LYS A 44 -22.23 -10.71 14.02
CA LYS A 44 -21.70 -12.03 13.64
C LYS A 44 -22.68 -12.92 12.84
N TRP A 45 -23.54 -12.32 12.03
CA TRP A 45 -24.49 -13.05 11.15
C TRP A 45 -23.91 -13.42 9.79
N LEU A 46 -22.74 -12.90 9.42
CA LEU A 46 -22.17 -13.08 8.08
C LEU A 46 -21.99 -14.55 7.66
N GLU A 47 -21.68 -15.45 8.59
CA GLU A 47 -21.55 -16.88 8.24
C GLU A 47 -22.89 -17.51 7.85
N ASP A 48 -23.98 -17.10 8.51
CA ASP A 48 -25.33 -17.60 8.22
C ASP A 48 -25.86 -16.99 6.91
N ILE A 49 -25.83 -15.66 6.80
CA ILE A 49 -26.53 -14.94 5.71
C ILE A 49 -25.75 -14.89 4.40
N CYS A 50 -24.46 -15.26 4.42
CA CYS A 50 -23.61 -15.30 3.24
C CYS A 50 -23.14 -16.73 2.91
N ASN A 51 -23.84 -17.76 3.38
CA ASN A 51 -23.47 -19.16 3.12
C ASN A 51 -23.58 -19.55 1.64
N HIS A 52 -24.41 -18.84 0.86
CA HIS A 52 -24.61 -19.03 -0.57
C HIS A 52 -23.54 -18.35 -1.43
N MET A 53 -22.73 -17.47 -0.84
CA MET A 53 -21.77 -16.67 -1.57
C MET A 53 -20.47 -17.42 -1.83
N THR A 54 -19.94 -17.30 -3.04
CA THR A 54 -18.66 -17.91 -3.40
C THR A 54 -17.48 -17.03 -2.99
N SER A 55 -16.38 -17.65 -2.58
CA SER A 55 -15.12 -16.96 -2.31
C SER A 55 -14.32 -16.81 -3.60
N VAL A 56 -13.98 -15.58 -3.96
CA VAL A 56 -13.12 -15.26 -5.11
C VAL A 56 -11.63 -15.20 -4.71
N GLN A 57 -11.28 -15.71 -3.52
CA GLN A 57 -9.90 -15.67 -3.04
C GLN A 57 -9.03 -16.67 -3.80
N ARG A 58 -7.81 -16.25 -4.13
CA ARG A 58 -6.80 -17.14 -4.66
C ARG A 58 -6.43 -18.19 -3.59
N PRO A 59 -6.13 -19.43 -3.98
CA PRO A 59 -5.77 -20.47 -3.02
C PRO A 59 -4.53 -20.07 -2.22
N THR A 60 -4.40 -20.62 -1.01
CA THR A 60 -3.19 -20.47 -0.19
C THR A 60 -1.96 -20.88 -1.01
N GLY A 61 -0.88 -20.09 -0.91
CA GLY A 61 0.34 -20.34 -1.68
C GLY A 61 0.24 -19.98 -3.17
N TYR A 62 -0.83 -19.33 -3.63
CA TYR A 62 -0.93 -18.88 -5.01
C TYR A 62 0.28 -18.03 -5.43
N TRP A 63 0.73 -17.12 -4.57
CA TRP A 63 1.94 -16.32 -4.79
C TRP A 63 3.16 -17.07 -4.25
N ASN A 64 3.76 -17.88 -5.13
CA ASN A 64 5.10 -18.41 -4.96
C ASN A 64 6.14 -17.46 -5.58
N LYS A 65 7.42 -17.77 -5.41
CA LYS A 65 8.52 -16.92 -5.87
C LYS A 65 8.50 -16.74 -7.39
N GLU A 66 8.23 -17.80 -8.13
CA GLU A 66 8.19 -17.83 -9.60
C GLU A 66 7.08 -16.92 -10.14
N ARG A 67 5.85 -17.04 -9.65
CA ARG A 67 4.73 -16.17 -10.05
C ARG A 67 4.95 -14.72 -9.63
N CYS A 68 5.58 -14.48 -8.49
CA CYS A 68 5.96 -13.13 -8.10
C CYS A 68 6.99 -12.55 -9.07
N TYR A 69 7.95 -13.36 -9.53
CA TYR A 69 8.94 -12.96 -10.54
C TYR A 69 8.30 -12.66 -11.89
N GLU A 70 7.45 -13.56 -12.41
CA GLU A 70 6.68 -13.35 -13.65
C GLU A 70 5.86 -12.06 -13.59
N ALA A 71 5.19 -11.81 -12.46
CA ALA A 71 4.46 -10.57 -12.24
C ALA A 71 5.37 -9.34 -12.20
N ALA A 72 6.57 -9.45 -11.60
CA ALA A 72 7.52 -8.36 -11.49
C ALA A 72 8.14 -7.98 -12.86
N LEU A 73 8.28 -8.92 -13.79
CA LEU A 73 8.79 -8.66 -15.14
C LEU A 73 7.94 -7.70 -15.96
N LEU A 74 6.67 -7.49 -15.58
CA LEU A 74 5.75 -6.56 -16.26
C LEU A 74 6.01 -5.08 -15.92
N TYR A 75 6.92 -4.79 -14.99
CA TYR A 75 7.13 -3.44 -14.47
C TYR A 75 8.60 -3.03 -14.48
N ASN A 76 8.86 -1.75 -14.69
CA ASN A 76 10.23 -1.21 -14.79
C ASN A 76 10.76 -0.72 -13.44
N THR A 77 9.86 -0.40 -12.50
CA THR A 77 10.21 0.08 -11.16
C THR A 77 9.46 -0.67 -10.07
N ARG A 78 10.10 -0.79 -8.89
CA ARG A 78 9.46 -1.41 -7.70
C ARG A 78 8.19 -0.67 -7.28
N THR A 79 8.10 0.64 -7.56
CA THR A 79 6.92 1.46 -7.28
C THR A 79 5.76 1.06 -8.17
N GLU A 80 5.99 0.94 -9.49
CA GLU A 80 4.98 0.45 -10.45
C GLU A 80 4.49 -0.95 -10.07
N PHE A 81 5.41 -1.85 -9.72
CA PHE A 81 5.06 -3.20 -9.31
C PHE A 81 4.17 -3.21 -8.06
N ASN A 82 4.50 -2.42 -7.04
CA ASN A 82 3.70 -2.33 -5.81
C ASN A 82 2.30 -1.73 -6.06
N LEU A 83 2.21 -0.68 -6.89
CA LEU A 83 0.94 0.01 -7.16
C LEU A 83 -0.01 -0.87 -7.98
N ASN A 84 0.51 -1.54 -9.01
CA ASN A 84 -0.31 -2.29 -9.95
C ASN A 84 -0.52 -3.76 -9.54
N ASN A 85 0.39 -4.35 -8.76
CA ASN A 85 0.28 -5.72 -8.29
C ASN A 85 0.69 -5.87 -6.82
N LYS A 86 -0.09 -5.21 -5.95
CA LYS A 86 0.14 -5.16 -4.50
C LYS A 86 0.20 -6.54 -3.84
N SER A 87 -0.59 -7.50 -4.31
CA SER A 87 -0.63 -8.85 -3.74
C SER A 87 0.67 -9.63 -4.01
N ALA A 88 1.17 -9.61 -5.24
CA ALA A 88 2.46 -10.22 -5.58
C ALA A 88 3.61 -9.50 -4.86
N TYR A 89 3.62 -8.16 -4.89
CA TYR A 89 4.63 -7.34 -4.23
C TYR A 89 4.69 -7.63 -2.72
N SER A 90 3.54 -7.64 -2.04
CA SER A 90 3.47 -7.90 -0.60
C SER A 90 3.92 -9.32 -0.26
N SER A 91 3.54 -10.31 -1.08
CA SER A 91 3.98 -11.70 -0.91
C SER A 91 5.50 -11.81 -1.04
N ALA A 92 6.08 -11.24 -2.09
CA ALA A 92 7.54 -11.21 -2.28
C ALA A 92 8.28 -10.46 -1.17
N ARG A 93 7.72 -9.34 -0.67
CA ARG A 93 8.29 -8.57 0.44
C ARG A 93 8.33 -9.40 1.72
N ASN A 94 7.20 -10.00 2.08
CA ASN A 94 7.06 -10.75 3.32
C ASN A 94 7.93 -12.02 3.34
N ASN A 95 8.22 -12.58 2.17
CA ASN A 95 9.10 -13.74 2.02
C ASN A 95 10.55 -13.37 1.67
N GLY A 96 10.91 -12.08 1.61
CA GLY A 96 12.29 -11.64 1.34
C GLY A 96 12.76 -11.83 -0.11
N TRP A 97 11.88 -12.12 -1.07
CA TRP A 97 12.23 -12.35 -2.48
C TRP A 97 12.43 -11.06 -3.27
N LEU A 98 12.03 -9.92 -2.70
CA LEU A 98 11.85 -8.67 -3.44
C LEU A 98 13.12 -8.16 -4.12
N ASP A 99 14.28 -8.35 -3.50
CA ASP A 99 15.55 -7.90 -4.08
C ASP A 99 15.95 -8.70 -5.31
N GLU A 100 15.73 -10.01 -5.27
CA GLU A 100 16.03 -10.92 -6.37
C GLU A 100 15.06 -10.72 -7.53
N ILE A 101 13.75 -10.76 -7.26
CA ILE A 101 12.74 -10.71 -8.32
C ILE A 101 12.61 -9.33 -8.99
N CYS A 102 13.13 -8.28 -8.33
CA CYS A 102 13.15 -6.92 -8.86
C CYS A 102 14.57 -6.46 -9.23
N SER A 103 15.51 -7.39 -9.44
CA SER A 103 16.90 -7.07 -9.79
C SER A 103 17.04 -6.37 -11.15
N HIS A 104 16.09 -6.61 -12.07
CA HIS A 104 16.00 -5.93 -13.38
C HIS A 104 15.47 -4.49 -13.30
N MET A 105 14.83 -4.12 -12.18
CA MET A 105 14.16 -2.82 -12.05
C MET A 105 15.14 -1.70 -11.71
N LYS A 106 15.02 -0.57 -12.41
CA LYS A 106 15.85 0.61 -12.13
C LYS A 106 15.44 1.22 -10.78
N SER A 107 16.43 1.48 -9.92
CA SER A 107 16.23 2.23 -8.68
C SER A 107 16.71 3.66 -8.85
N ASN A 108 15.80 4.62 -8.69
CA ASN A 108 16.15 6.04 -8.60
C ASN A 108 16.62 6.44 -7.19
N ARG A 109 16.67 5.49 -6.23
CA ARG A 109 17.10 5.77 -4.86
C ARG A 109 18.62 5.74 -4.77
N LYS A 110 19.19 6.78 -4.17
CA LYS A 110 20.59 6.79 -3.77
C LYS A 110 20.85 5.74 -2.67
N PRO A 111 22.05 5.16 -2.60
CA PRO A 111 22.39 4.15 -1.61
C PRO A 111 22.28 4.72 -0.18
N ARG A 112 22.10 3.83 0.80
CA ARG A 112 22.04 4.21 2.21
C ARG A 112 23.34 4.94 2.60
N GLY A 113 23.21 6.06 3.31
CA GLY A 113 24.35 6.88 3.72
C GLY A 113 24.85 7.86 2.64
N HIS A 114 24.32 7.84 1.43
CA HIS A 114 24.76 8.75 0.35
C HIS A 114 24.78 10.22 0.76
N TRP A 115 23.74 10.70 1.45
CA TRP A 115 23.64 12.07 1.94
C TRP A 115 24.35 12.34 3.28
N GLN A 116 24.91 11.31 3.93
CA GLN A 116 25.74 11.49 5.13
C GLN A 116 27.19 11.86 4.77
N ILE A 117 27.48 12.06 3.48
CA ILE A 117 28.77 12.50 2.97
C ILE A 117 28.63 13.96 2.57
N LYS A 118 29.36 14.84 3.28
CA LYS A 118 29.32 16.30 3.07
C LYS A 118 29.52 16.69 1.60
N GLU A 119 30.45 16.03 0.92
CA GLU A 119 30.76 16.34 -0.48
C GLU A 119 29.61 15.97 -1.43
N ASN A 120 28.89 14.87 -1.20
CA ASN A 120 27.71 14.53 -2.00
C ASN A 120 26.62 15.60 -1.85
N CYS A 121 26.39 16.08 -0.62
CA CYS A 121 25.48 17.19 -0.36
C CYS A 121 25.93 18.48 -1.04
N ARG A 122 27.24 18.77 -1.07
CA ARG A 122 27.81 19.93 -1.76
C ARG A 122 27.59 19.86 -3.26
N GLN A 123 27.95 18.75 -3.89
CA GLN A 123 27.78 18.56 -5.34
C GLN A 123 26.31 18.65 -5.77
N GLU A 124 25.40 18.17 -4.92
CA GLU A 124 23.97 18.31 -5.15
C GLU A 124 23.49 19.76 -4.98
N ALA A 125 23.98 20.47 -3.96
CA ALA A 125 23.65 21.87 -3.72
C ALA A 125 24.10 22.79 -4.87
N LEU A 126 25.24 22.49 -5.52
CA LEU A 126 25.74 23.23 -6.69
C LEU A 126 24.79 23.22 -7.90
N LYS A 127 23.80 22.31 -7.94
CA LYS A 127 22.78 22.26 -9.01
C LYS A 127 21.70 23.33 -8.89
N TYR A 128 21.68 24.07 -7.78
CA TYR A 128 20.62 25.01 -7.46
C TYR A 128 21.20 26.38 -7.16
N SER A 129 20.45 27.43 -7.50
CA SER A 129 20.89 28.82 -7.31
C SER A 129 20.39 29.43 -6.00
N SER A 130 19.39 28.81 -5.36
CA SER A 130 18.81 29.29 -4.08
C SER A 130 18.60 28.17 -3.06
N LYS A 131 18.68 28.52 -1.77
CA LYS A 131 18.44 27.57 -0.66
C LYS A 131 17.01 26.99 -0.70
N MET A 132 16.04 27.78 -1.17
CA MET A 132 14.64 27.36 -1.29
C MET A 132 14.47 26.29 -2.36
N GLU A 133 15.08 26.49 -3.53
CA GLU A 133 15.05 25.51 -4.62
C GLU A 133 15.74 24.21 -4.23
N PHE A 134 16.92 24.31 -3.59
CA PHE A 134 17.64 23.14 -3.09
C PHE A 134 16.80 22.35 -2.07
N LYS A 135 16.13 23.03 -1.13
CA LYS A 135 15.22 22.39 -0.17
C LYS A 135 14.06 21.68 -0.86
N ALA A 136 13.46 22.30 -1.86
CA ALA A 136 12.28 21.76 -2.56
C ALA A 136 12.63 20.56 -3.44
N LYS A 137 13.71 20.64 -4.22
CA LYS A 137 14.08 19.64 -5.22
C LYS A 137 15.02 18.55 -4.69
N SER A 138 15.77 18.83 -3.63
CA SER A 138 16.71 17.89 -3.00
C SER A 138 16.61 17.89 -1.47
N SER A 139 15.39 17.67 -0.98
CA SER A 139 15.05 17.72 0.45
C SER A 139 15.89 16.79 1.33
N ALA A 140 16.29 15.61 0.81
CA ALA A 140 17.12 14.66 1.54
C ALA A 140 18.56 15.18 1.76
N ALA A 141 19.17 15.76 0.71
CA ALA A 141 20.49 16.38 0.80
C ALA A 141 20.46 17.63 1.69
N TYR A 142 19.44 18.47 1.52
CA TYR A 142 19.22 19.66 2.36
C TYR A 142 19.08 19.28 3.84
N SER A 143 18.19 18.34 4.17
CA SER A 143 17.92 17.92 5.55
C SER A 143 19.15 17.31 6.21
N SER A 144 19.92 16.50 5.47
CA SER A 144 21.19 15.98 5.96
C SER A 144 22.20 17.09 6.26
N SER A 145 22.26 18.10 5.39
CA SER A 145 23.17 19.24 5.54
C SER A 145 22.80 20.12 6.74
N VAL A 146 21.50 20.32 7.00
CA VAL A 146 21.01 20.99 8.21
C VAL A 146 21.43 20.20 9.45
N LYS A 147 21.12 18.89 9.47
CA LYS A 147 21.38 18.03 10.63
C LYS A 147 22.87 17.99 11.00
N ASN A 148 23.75 18.03 10.02
CA ASN A 148 25.20 17.97 10.22
C ASN A 148 25.89 19.35 10.24
N GLY A 149 25.15 20.46 10.21
CA GLY A 149 25.71 21.81 10.24
C GLY A 149 26.52 22.19 9.00
N TRP A 150 26.25 21.57 7.84
CA TRP A 150 26.97 21.83 6.59
C TRP A 150 26.31 22.90 5.71
N LEU A 151 25.06 23.28 6.02
CA LEU A 151 24.23 24.05 5.11
C LEU A 151 24.87 25.37 4.67
N ASP A 152 25.42 26.15 5.61
CA ASP A 152 26.03 27.44 5.27
C ASP A 152 27.26 27.30 4.37
N TYR A 153 28.05 26.25 4.59
CA TYR A 153 29.22 25.96 3.77
C TYR A 153 28.84 25.51 2.36
N ILE A 154 27.87 24.59 2.21
CA ILE A 154 27.54 24.03 0.89
C ILE A 154 26.65 24.93 0.04
N CYS A 155 25.99 25.91 0.66
CA CYS A 155 25.11 26.88 0.00
C CYS A 155 25.77 28.27 -0.10
N SER A 156 27.09 28.39 0.11
CA SER A 156 27.77 29.69 0.09
C SER A 156 27.76 30.36 -1.29
N HIS A 157 27.50 29.61 -2.35
CA HIS A 157 27.35 30.12 -3.72
C HIS A 157 25.93 30.62 -4.03
N MET A 158 24.97 30.34 -3.15
CA MET A 158 23.56 30.69 -3.36
C MET A 158 23.30 32.11 -2.87
N ILE A 159 22.49 32.84 -3.65
CA ILE A 159 22.00 34.19 -3.33
C ILE A 159 20.62 34.07 -2.67
#